data_AF-A0A5C9E6G7-F1
#
_entry.id   AF-A0A5C9E6G7-F1
#
_cell.length_a   1.000
_cell.length_b   1.000
_cell.length_c   1.000
_cell.angle_alpha   90.00
_cell.angle_beta   90.00
_cell.angle_gamma   90.00
#
_symmetry.space_group_name_H-M   'P 1'
#
loop_
_entity.id
_entity.type
_entity.pdbx_description
1 polymer ?
#
loop_
_entity_poly.entity_id
_entity_poly.type
_entity_poly.pdbx_seq_one_letter_code
_entity_poly.pdbx_strand_id
1 'polypeptide(L)'
;MRTETKLIVIGAILMILLVGTIANLIVEDVEGPLIYEIHIQPIEPMAGDRIAITIYCIDSSGVANAEIRASIDGGEWEVYKMNFYACLCLAGGRWIGNIDPVDVGEQVQIYVTAYDDSPARNSADTEMFHYQIET
;
A
#
# COMPACT_ATOMS: atom_id res chain seq x y z
N MET A 1 -43.45 1.35 -23.75
CA MET A 1 -42.64 0.83 -22.63
C MET A 1 -43.28 1.21 -21.31
N ARG A 2 -43.43 0.24 -20.39
CA ARG A 2 -43.83 0.49 -18.99
C ARG A 2 -42.79 1.39 -18.31
N THR A 3 -43.23 2.17 -17.32
CA THR A 3 -42.35 3.04 -16.51
C THR A 3 -41.19 2.26 -15.88
N GLU A 4 -41.44 1.01 -15.46
CA GLU A 4 -40.43 0.08 -14.96
C GLU A 4 -39.31 -0.20 -15.98
N THR A 5 -39.67 -0.44 -17.24
CA THR A 5 -38.69 -0.67 -18.31
C THR A 5 -37.84 0.57 -18.57
N LYS A 6 -38.45 1.77 -18.49
CA LYS A 6 -37.70 3.03 -18.63
C LYS A 6 -36.71 3.23 -17.47
N LEU A 7 -37.13 2.92 -16.24
CA LEU A 7 -36.28 3.01 -15.05
C LEU A 7 -35.08 2.06 -15.13
N ILE A 8 -35.31 0.81 -15.55
CA ILE A 8 -34.25 -0.19 -15.75
C ILE A 8 -33.25 0.30 -16.82
N VAL A 9 -33.75 0.82 -17.95
CA VAL A 9 -32.88 1.31 -19.03
C VAL A 9 -32.04 2.51 -18.57
N ILE A 10 -32.64 3.47 -17.85
CA ILE A 10 -31.90 4.61 -17.30
C ILE A 10 -30.84 4.14 -16.30
N GLY A 11 -31.18 3.22 -15.39
CA GLY A 11 -30.23 2.64 -14.45
C GLY A 11 -29.05 1.95 -15.16
N ALA A 12 -29.33 1.18 -16.21
CA ALA A 12 -28.28 0.54 -17.00
C ALA A 12 -27.35 1.55 -17.70
N ILE A 13 -27.91 2.62 -18.27
CA ILE A 13 -27.11 3.69 -18.90
C ILE A 13 -26.22 4.38 -17.84
N LEU A 14 -26.76 4.71 -16.67
CA LEU A 14 -25.99 5.32 -15.58
C LEU A 14 -24.86 4.42 -15.10
N MET A 15 -25.10 3.11 -14.99
CA MET A 15 -24.06 2.14 -14.60
C MET A 15 -22.95 2.06 -15.65
N ILE A 16 -23.29 2.02 -16.94
CA ILE A 16 -22.29 1.99 -18.03
C ILE A 16 -21.44 3.26 -18.02
N LEU A 17 -22.08 4.43 -17.86
CA LEU A 17 -21.37 5.71 -17.78
C LEU A 17 -20.43 5.74 -16.57
N LEU A 18 -20.90 5.30 -15.41
CA LEU A 18 -20.08 5.25 -14.19
C LEU A 18 -18.87 4.33 -14.35
N VAL A 19 -19.06 3.13 -14.91
CA VAL A 19 -17.96 2.19 -15.19
C VAL A 19 -16.96 2.80 -16.15
N GLY A 20 -17.42 3.45 -17.23
CA GLY A 20 -16.53 4.12 -18.19
C GLY A 20 -15.71 5.24 -17.54
N THR A 21 -16.31 6.05 -16.67
CA THR A 21 -15.58 7.11 -15.96
C THR A 21 -14.53 6.56 -14.99
N ILE A 22 -14.84 5.48 -14.26
CA ILE A 22 -13.89 4.83 -13.35
C ILE A 22 -12.74 4.22 -14.15
N ALA A 23 -13.03 3.53 -15.26
CA ALA A 23 -12.00 2.92 -16.09
C ALA A 23 -11.03 3.95 -16.67
N ASN A 24 -11.51 5.11 -17.13
CA ASN A 24 -10.64 6.18 -17.62
C ASN A 24 -9.75 6.73 -16.51
N LEU A 25 -10.29 6.90 -15.29
CA LEU A 25 -9.51 7.40 -14.16
C LEU A 25 -8.34 6.46 -13.82
N ILE A 26 -8.54 5.15 -13.91
CA ILE A 26 -7.47 4.15 -13.69
C ILE A 26 -6.44 4.15 -14.83
N VAL A 27 -6.87 4.32 -16.09
CA VAL A 27 -5.99 4.22 -17.27
C VAL A 27 -5.12 5.47 -17.46
N GLU A 28 -5.62 6.64 -17.08
CA GLU A 28 -4.88 7.91 -17.21
C GLU A 28 -3.96 8.20 -16.01
N ASP A 29 -3.98 7.34 -14.97
CA ASP A 29 -3.14 7.54 -13.80
C ASP A 29 -1.66 7.28 -14.09
N VAL A 30 -0.84 8.26 -13.74
CA VAL A 30 0.62 8.28 -13.96
C VAL A 30 1.39 8.56 -12.67
N GLU A 31 0.70 8.81 -11.57
CA GLU A 31 1.30 9.08 -10.27
C GLU A 31 1.22 7.82 -9.40
N GLY A 32 2.21 7.63 -8.51
CA GLY A 32 2.16 6.55 -7.53
C GLY A 32 1.35 6.94 -6.28
N PRO A 33 1.03 5.97 -5.41
CA PRO A 33 0.25 6.24 -4.22
C PRO A 33 0.88 7.28 -3.29
N LEU A 34 0.07 8.14 -2.70
CA LEU A 34 0.50 8.99 -1.59
C LEU A 34 0.53 8.20 -0.29
N ILE A 35 1.72 7.88 0.21
CA ILE A 35 1.92 7.36 1.56
C ILE A 35 2.02 8.55 2.53
N TYR A 36 0.97 8.79 3.32
CA TYR A 36 0.88 9.98 4.17
C TYR A 36 1.19 9.71 5.65
N GLU A 37 1.25 8.45 6.07
CA GLU A 37 1.56 8.06 7.44
C GLU A 37 2.19 6.67 7.49
N ILE A 38 3.23 6.52 8.32
CA ILE A 38 3.94 5.28 8.58
C ILE A 38 4.19 5.14 10.08
N HIS A 39 3.86 3.99 10.64
CA HIS A 39 4.13 3.61 12.02
C HIS A 39 4.97 2.35 12.06
N ILE A 40 6.11 2.41 12.74
CA ILE A 40 7.00 1.29 12.99
C ILE A 40 6.99 0.99 14.49
N GLN A 41 6.78 -0.27 14.85
CA GLN A 41 6.78 -0.73 16.24
C GLN A 41 7.59 -2.03 16.39
N PRO A 42 8.49 -2.10 17.38
CA PRO A 42 8.91 -1.02 18.27
C PRO A 42 9.68 0.09 17.53
N ILE A 43 9.73 1.30 18.12
CA ILE A 43 10.51 2.43 17.57
C ILE A 43 12.02 2.17 17.68
N GLU A 44 12.42 1.41 18.70
CA GLU A 44 13.79 0.98 18.94
C GLU A 44 13.77 -0.54 19.09
N PRO A 45 13.87 -1.31 17.98
CA PRO A 45 13.84 -2.76 18.02
C PRO A 45 15.09 -3.35 18.67
N MET A 46 14.85 -4.29 19.59
CA MET A 46 15.87 -5.08 20.26
C MET A 46 15.97 -6.48 19.62
N ALA A 47 17.04 -7.20 19.95
CA ALA A 47 17.25 -8.56 19.47
C ALA A 47 16.06 -9.46 19.85
N GLY A 48 15.51 -10.16 18.86
CA GLY A 48 14.32 -10.99 19.03
C GLY A 48 12.97 -10.28 18.88
N ASP A 49 12.96 -8.95 18.74
CA ASP A 49 11.73 -8.21 18.45
C ASP A 49 11.29 -8.41 17.00
N ARG A 50 9.98 -8.59 16.84
CA ARG A 50 9.33 -8.47 15.52
C ARG A 50 9.07 -7.00 15.22
N ILE A 51 9.53 -6.52 14.07
CA ILE A 51 9.27 -5.16 13.61
C ILE A 51 7.94 -5.16 12.83
N ALA A 52 6.90 -4.58 13.43
CA ALA A 52 5.61 -4.35 12.80
C ALA A 52 5.59 -2.99 12.11
N ILE A 53 5.16 -2.96 10.86
CA ILE A 53 5.07 -1.74 10.05
C ILE A 53 3.65 -1.58 9.57
N THR A 54 3.08 -0.41 9.83
CA THR A 54 1.78 0.01 9.35
C THR A 54 1.95 1.24 8.48
N ILE A 55 1.40 1.22 7.27
CA ILE A 55 1.31 2.43 6.45
C ILE A 55 -0.14 2.78 6.14
N TYR A 56 -0.34 4.05 5.83
CA TYR A 56 -1.58 4.57 5.29
C TYR A 56 -1.29 5.26 3.97
N CYS A 57 -1.99 4.82 2.94
CA CYS A 57 -1.81 5.36 1.60
C CYS A 57 -3.14 5.45 0.85
N ILE A 58 -3.17 6.39 -0.09
CA ILE A 58 -4.28 6.64 -1.01
C ILE A 58 -3.73 6.88 -2.41
N ASP A 59 -4.51 6.54 -3.41
CA ASP A 59 -4.20 6.76 -4.80
C ASP A 59 -5.50 6.99 -5.59
N SER A 60 -5.45 7.79 -6.66
CA SER A 60 -6.66 8.12 -7.41
C SER A 60 -7.25 6.88 -8.10
N SER A 61 -6.39 6.04 -8.68
CA SER A 61 -6.76 4.77 -9.30
C SER A 61 -7.04 3.66 -8.29
N GLY A 62 -6.62 3.84 -7.03
CA GLY A 62 -6.69 2.84 -5.96
C GLY A 62 -5.30 2.27 -5.64
N VAL A 63 -5.18 1.62 -4.49
CA VAL A 63 -3.91 1.01 -4.05
C VAL A 63 -3.99 -0.51 -4.20
N ALA A 64 -3.19 -1.07 -5.09
CA ALA A 64 -3.17 -2.50 -5.40
C ALA A 64 -2.48 -3.32 -4.31
N ASN A 65 -1.28 -2.90 -3.89
CA ASN A 65 -0.47 -3.60 -2.90
C ASN A 65 0.55 -2.69 -2.22
N ALA A 66 1.10 -3.17 -1.10
CA ALA A 66 2.26 -2.59 -0.44
C ALA A 66 3.23 -3.67 0.03
N GLU A 67 4.52 -3.34 0.02
CA GLU A 67 5.62 -4.25 0.33
C GLU A 67 6.67 -3.52 1.17
N ILE A 68 7.18 -4.21 2.20
CA ILE A 68 8.34 -3.74 2.97
C ILE A 68 9.59 -4.28 2.28
N ARG A 69 10.59 -3.43 2.10
CA ARG A 69 11.92 -3.81 1.64
C ARG A 69 12.89 -3.63 2.79
N ALA A 70 13.58 -4.70 3.17
CA ALA A 70 14.55 -4.68 4.26
C ALA A 70 15.91 -5.23 3.80
N SER A 71 16.99 -4.63 4.27
CA SER A 71 18.37 -5.12 4.09
C SER A 71 19.04 -5.20 5.45
N ILE A 72 19.62 -6.37 5.75
CA ILE A 72 20.33 -6.66 7.00
C ILE A 72 21.83 -6.67 6.71
N ASP A 73 22.61 -5.89 7.45
CA ASP A 73 24.07 -5.74 7.32
C ASP A 73 24.55 -5.39 5.89
N GLY A 74 23.70 -4.68 5.14
CA GLY A 74 23.99 -4.31 3.74
C GLY A 74 23.89 -5.48 2.76
N GLY A 75 23.24 -6.59 3.16
CA GLY A 75 22.92 -7.72 2.30
C GLY A 75 21.87 -7.38 1.23
N GLU A 76 21.41 -8.42 0.52
CA GLU A 76 20.35 -8.26 -0.48
C GLU A 76 19.05 -7.74 0.14
N TRP A 77 18.28 -7.00 -0.65
CA TRP A 77 16.96 -6.52 -0.23
C TRP A 77 15.96 -7.66 -0.23
N GLU A 78 15.47 -8.00 0.96
CA GLU A 78 14.37 -8.91 1.16
C GLU A 78 13.03 -8.18 1.06
N VAL A 79 12.01 -8.86 0.52
CA VAL A 79 10.68 -8.28 0.30
C VAL A 79 9.65 -8.99 1.18
N TYR A 80 8.99 -8.23 2.04
CA TYR A 80 7.93 -8.69 2.91
C TYR A 80 6.60 -8.12 2.47
N LYS A 81 5.64 -9.00 2.19
CA LYS A 81 4.31 -8.58 1.76
C LYS A 81 3.56 -7.89 2.91
N MET A 82 2.95 -6.74 2.64
CA MET A 82 1.96 -6.15 3.54
C MET A 82 0.56 -6.64 3.21
N ASN A 83 -0.28 -6.77 4.24
CA ASN A 83 -1.68 -7.15 4.12
C ASN A 83 -2.57 -5.92 4.26
N PHE A 84 -3.54 -5.81 3.37
CA PHE A 84 -4.60 -4.82 3.48
C PHE A 84 -5.44 -5.12 4.74
N TYR A 85 -5.55 -4.14 5.62
CA TYR A 85 -6.26 -4.30 6.89
C TYR A 85 -7.63 -3.63 6.88
N ALA A 86 -7.72 -2.38 6.42
CA ALA A 86 -8.97 -1.65 6.40
C ALA A 86 -8.98 -0.56 5.32
N CYS A 87 -10.13 -0.43 4.66
CA CYS A 87 -10.44 0.71 3.80
C CYS A 87 -10.69 1.94 4.67
N LEU A 88 -9.99 3.03 4.40
CA LEU A 88 -10.27 4.33 5.02
C LEU A 88 -11.05 5.26 4.07
N CYS A 89 -10.95 5.02 2.77
CA CYS A 89 -11.75 5.65 1.73
C CYS A 89 -11.75 4.78 0.46
N LEU A 90 -12.60 5.11 -0.52
CA LEU A 90 -12.68 4.40 -1.82
C LEU A 90 -11.34 4.31 -2.57
N ALA A 91 -10.39 5.18 -2.24
CA ALA A 91 -9.11 5.37 -2.92
C ALA A 91 -7.90 4.80 -2.14
N GLY A 92 -8.09 4.14 -0.99
CA GLY A 92 -6.96 3.59 -0.24
C GLY A 92 -7.28 3.13 1.18
N GLY A 93 -6.23 2.79 1.93
CA GLY A 93 -6.41 2.20 3.25
C GLY A 93 -5.13 1.93 4.03
N ARG A 94 -5.32 1.17 5.09
CA ARG A 94 -4.26 0.76 6.03
C ARG A 94 -3.67 -0.57 5.61
N TRP A 95 -2.35 -0.62 5.52
CA TRP A 95 -1.58 -1.82 5.20
C TRP A 95 -0.67 -2.17 6.37
N ILE A 96 -0.54 -3.46 6.68
CA ILE A 96 0.27 -3.94 7.81
C ILE A 96 1.17 -5.09 7.34
N GLY A 97 2.47 -4.99 7.62
CA GLY A 97 3.44 -6.04 7.42
C GLY A 97 4.34 -6.20 8.63
N ASN A 98 5.11 -7.29 8.65
CA ASN A 98 6.08 -7.55 9.72
C ASN A 98 7.37 -8.06 9.10
N ILE A 99 8.49 -7.68 9.69
CA ILE A 99 9.79 -8.30 9.46
C ILE A 99 10.01 -9.30 10.59
N ASP A 100 10.58 -10.45 10.27
CA ASP A 100 10.91 -11.46 11.28
C ASP A 100 11.94 -10.94 12.29
N PRO A 101 12.06 -11.58 13.46
CA PRO A 101 13.02 -11.15 14.47
C PRO A 101 14.45 -11.06 13.93
N VAL A 102 15.12 -9.98 14.32
CA VAL A 102 16.49 -9.66 13.95
C VAL A 102 17.45 -9.97 15.11
N ASP A 103 18.67 -10.35 14.77
CA ASP A 103 19.69 -10.74 15.73
C ASP A 103 20.46 -9.54 16.27
N VAL A 104 21.07 -9.71 17.46
CA VAL A 104 21.86 -8.65 18.10
C VAL A 104 23.04 -8.22 17.21
N GLY A 105 23.24 -6.90 17.10
CA GLY A 105 24.37 -6.32 16.38
C GLY A 105 24.12 -6.08 14.89
N GLU A 106 23.00 -6.56 14.35
CA GLU A 106 22.62 -6.33 12.97
C GLU A 106 22.26 -4.85 12.71
N GLN A 107 22.59 -4.38 11.51
CA GLN A 107 22.14 -3.10 10.96
C GLN A 107 21.00 -3.34 9.98
N VAL A 108 19.82 -2.81 10.30
CA VAL A 108 18.62 -3.03 9.50
C VAL A 108 18.22 -1.73 8.79
N GLN A 109 18.12 -1.77 7.47
CA GLN A 109 17.61 -0.69 6.64
C GLN A 109 16.25 -1.08 6.08
N ILE A 110 15.25 -0.20 6.20
CA ILE A 110 13.87 -0.50 5.83
C ILE A 110 13.25 0.67 5.07
N TYR A 111 12.50 0.38 4.02
CA TYR A 111 11.51 1.29 3.45
C TYR A 111 10.30 0.50 2.95
N VAL A 112 9.20 1.19 2.67
CA VAL A 112 7.97 0.58 2.15
C VAL A 112 7.69 1.14 0.76
N THR A 113 7.36 0.25 -0.18
CA THR A 113 6.85 0.61 -1.51
C THR A 113 5.36 0.31 -1.58
N ALA A 114 4.55 1.30 -1.96
CA ALA A 114 3.14 1.11 -2.31
C ALA A 114 2.96 1.18 -3.83
N TYR A 115 2.01 0.42 -4.36
CA TYR A 115 1.70 0.32 -5.78
C TYR A 115 0.23 0.64 -6.01
N ASP A 116 -0.06 1.39 -7.07
CA ASP A 116 -1.42 1.73 -7.49
C ASP A 116 -2.09 0.61 -8.31
N ASP A 117 -3.38 0.80 -8.64
CA ASP A 117 -4.19 -0.10 -9.47
C ASP A 117 -4.14 0.27 -10.98
N SER A 118 -3.31 1.24 -11.37
CA SER A 118 -3.15 1.65 -12.78
C SER A 118 -2.49 0.54 -13.61
N PRO A 119 -2.70 0.51 -14.95
CA PRO A 119 -2.03 -0.46 -15.82
C PRO A 119 -0.49 -0.35 -15.78
N ALA A 120 0.04 0.83 -15.43
CA ALA A 120 1.47 1.07 -15.31
C ALA A 120 2.05 0.58 -13.98
N ARG A 121 1.19 0.32 -12.97
CA ARG A 121 1.59 -0.04 -11.60
C ARG A 121 2.58 0.98 -11.04
N ASN A 122 2.19 2.25 -11.06
CA ASN A 122 2.99 3.32 -10.50
C ASN A 122 3.22 3.04 -9.02
N SER A 123 4.32 3.58 -8.50
CA SER A 123 4.74 3.27 -7.13
C SER A 123 5.31 4.48 -6.43
N ALA A 124 5.28 4.43 -5.11
CA ALA A 124 5.90 5.40 -4.24
C ALA A 124 6.56 4.70 -3.06
N ASP A 125 7.72 5.24 -2.67
CA ASP A 125 8.50 4.76 -1.53
C ASP A 125 8.34 5.69 -0.34
N THR A 126 8.42 5.14 0.87
CA THR A 126 8.66 5.92 2.08
C THR A 126 10.12 6.40 2.13
N GLU A 127 10.44 7.21 3.13
CA GLU A 127 11.83 7.37 3.53
C GLU A 127 12.44 6.05 4.02
N MET A 128 13.77 6.04 4.13
CA MET A 128 14.54 4.90 4.61
C MET A 128 14.82 5.01 6.11
N PHE A 129 14.38 4.02 6.85
CA PHE A 129 14.61 3.87 8.29
C PHE A 129 15.84 3.01 8.53
N HIS A 130 16.63 3.39 9.53
CA HIS A 130 17.87 2.73 9.90
C HIS A 130 17.82 2.36 11.37
N TYR A 131 18.08 1.09 11.68
CA TYR A 131 18.12 0.57 13.03
C TYR A 131 19.45 -0.13 13.28
N GLN A 132 19.99 0.09 14.47
CA GLN A 132 21.08 -0.70 15.04
C GLN A 132 20.46 -1.58 16.13
N ILE A 133 20.52 -2.89 15.97
CA ILE A 133 19.85 -3.81 16.90
C ILE A 133 20.69 -4.02 18.15
N GLU A 134 20.13 -3.63 19.29
CA GLU A 134 20.72 -3.76 20.62
C GLU A 134 20.13 -4.96 21.39
N THR A 135 20.74 -5.29 22.54
CA THR A 135 20.25 -6.32 23.49
C THR A 135 19.24 -5.77 24.48
#